data_AF-A0A0F3M859-F1
#
_entry.id   AF-A0A0F3M859-F1
#
_cell.length_a   1.000
_cell.length_b   1.000
_cell.length_c   1.000
_cell.angle_alpha   90.00
_cell.angle_beta   90.00
_cell.angle_gamma   90.00
#
_symmetry.space_group_name_H-M   'P 1'
#
loop_
_entity.id
_entity.type
_entity.pdbx_description
1 polymer ?
#
loop_
_entity_poly.entity_id
_entity_poly.type
_entity_poly.pdbx_seq_one_letter_code
_entity_poly.pdbx_strand_id
1 'polypeptide(L)'
;MGILNQFSIIRRLNIFTIGVIISIVFFTAQGKKTIIKAKIRGADFVEYKYLSKMLKSAKKASKICFGGLPLVKNSERLHILITGTTGTGKTNMLNELLPQIRLHKDRAIIVDTTELLLIDFLILNVISCLILLKKIVSNGCLGMIVLKQLIFMI
;
A
#
# COMPACT_ATOMS: atom_id res chain seq x y z
N MET A 1 -39.10 54.48 38.72
CA MET A 1 -38.55 53.16 39.13
C MET A 1 -38.55 52.09 38.01
N GLY A 2 -39.23 52.29 36.86
CA GLY A 2 -39.29 51.29 35.78
C GLY A 2 -38.07 51.19 34.85
N ILE A 3 -37.37 52.30 34.60
CA ILE A 3 -36.27 52.37 33.62
C ILE A 3 -35.01 51.63 34.11
N LEU A 4 -34.72 51.70 35.41
CA LEU A 4 -33.59 50.99 36.04
C LEU A 4 -33.78 49.46 36.01
N ASN A 5 -35.04 48.99 36.12
CA ASN A 5 -35.32 47.56 36.05
C ASN A 5 -35.18 47.01 34.62
N GLN A 6 -35.60 47.79 33.62
CA GLN A 6 -35.41 47.45 32.20
C GLN A 6 -33.92 47.28 31.85
N PHE A 7 -33.06 48.19 32.33
CA PHE A 7 -31.61 48.10 32.10
C PHE A 7 -30.99 46.85 32.75
N SER A 8 -31.48 46.45 33.93
CA SER A 8 -31.06 45.23 34.62
C SER A 8 -31.45 43.96 33.86
N ILE A 9 -32.65 43.95 33.26
CA ILE A 9 -33.16 42.83 32.45
C ILE A 9 -32.34 42.68 31.16
N ILE A 10 -32.06 43.78 30.47
CA ILE A 10 -31.26 43.79 29.23
C ILE A 10 -29.83 43.29 29.49
N ARG A 11 -29.21 43.67 30.63
CA ARG A 11 -27.87 43.20 31.00
C ARG A 11 -27.84 41.68 31.25
N ARG A 12 -28.88 41.12 31.87
CA ARG A 12 -29.00 39.66 32.09
C ARG A 12 -29.17 38.91 30.77
N LEU A 13 -29.93 39.46 29.83
CA LEU A 13 -30.16 38.85 28.52
C LEU A 13 -28.87 38.79 27.68
N ASN A 14 -28.06 39.85 27.71
CA ASN A 14 -26.78 39.91 26.99
C ASN A 14 -25.75 38.91 27.54
N ILE A 15 -25.69 38.72 28.87
CA ILE A 15 -24.79 37.74 29.48
C ILE A 15 -25.20 36.31 29.08
N PHE A 16 -26.51 36.05 29.01
CA PHE A 16 -27.04 34.75 28.60
C PHE A 16 -26.72 34.45 27.13
N THR A 17 -26.91 35.41 26.22
CA THR A 17 -26.62 35.21 24.79
C THR A 17 -25.13 34.96 24.53
N ILE A 18 -24.24 35.69 25.22
CA ILE A 18 -22.78 35.47 25.12
C ILE A 18 -22.41 34.05 25.61
N GLY A 19 -22.99 33.59 26.73
CA GLY A 19 -22.75 32.25 27.25
C GLY A 19 -23.20 31.13 26.30
N VAL A 20 -24.33 31.32 25.61
CA VAL A 20 -24.84 30.37 24.61
C VAL A 20 -23.91 30.33 23.40
N ILE A 21 -23.45 31.48 22.90
CA ILE A 21 -22.52 31.55 21.76
C ILE A 21 -21.20 30.85 22.08
N ILE A 22 -20.62 31.09 23.27
CA ILE A 22 -19.38 30.45 23.71
C ILE A 22 -19.54 28.92 23.78
N SER A 23 -20.67 28.44 24.30
CA SER A 23 -20.96 27.01 24.39
C SER A 23 -21.08 26.36 23.01
N ILE A 24 -21.74 27.01 22.05
CA ILE A 24 -21.87 26.53 20.67
C ILE A 24 -20.50 26.48 19.97
N VAL A 25 -19.66 27.51 20.15
CA VAL A 25 -18.31 27.56 19.57
C VAL A 25 -17.42 26.46 20.17
N PHE A 26 -17.49 26.25 21.49
CA PHE A 26 -16.74 25.19 22.16
C PHE A 26 -17.15 23.81 21.66
N PHE A 27 -18.45 23.55 21.52
CA PHE A 27 -18.97 22.26 21.07
C PHE A 27 -18.65 21.99 19.60
N THR A 28 -18.74 23.00 18.73
CA THR A 28 -18.37 22.86 17.31
C THR A 28 -16.86 22.69 17.12
N ALA A 29 -16.03 23.34 17.93
CA ALA A 29 -14.57 23.14 17.92
C ALA A 29 -14.15 21.74 18.40
N GLN A 30 -14.80 21.22 19.45
CA GLN A 30 -14.60 19.85 19.95
C GLN A 30 -15.15 18.79 18.98
N GLY A 31 -16.28 19.07 18.32
CA GLY A 31 -16.89 18.22 17.31
C GLY A 31 -16.02 18.04 16.07
N LYS A 32 -15.41 19.11 15.55
CA LYS A 32 -14.49 19.04 14.41
C LYS A 32 -13.26 18.15 14.67
N LYS A 33 -12.73 18.18 15.90
CA LYS A 33 -11.60 17.31 16.31
C LYS A 33 -11.99 15.84 16.42
N THR A 34 -13.28 15.56 16.67
CA THR A 34 -13.83 14.20 16.80
C THR A 34 -14.19 13.59 15.45
N ILE A 35 -14.73 14.40 14.52
CA ILE A 35 -15.10 13.94 13.15
C ILE A 35 -13.89 13.41 12.37
N ILE A 36 -12.68 13.94 12.62
CA ILE A 36 -11.44 13.52 11.95
C ILE A 36 -10.92 12.18 12.51
N LYS A 37 -11.43 11.71 13.66
CA LYS A 37 -10.93 10.50 14.33
C LYS A 37 -12.05 9.50 14.61
N ALA A 38 -12.23 8.57 13.68
CA ALA A 38 -12.37 7.16 14.05
C ALA A 38 -12.31 6.28 12.81
N LYS A 39 -11.14 6.18 12.18
CA LYS A 39 -10.85 4.89 11.55
C LYS A 39 -10.70 3.89 12.70
N ILE A 40 -11.72 3.08 12.90
CA ILE A 40 -11.77 2.18 14.06
C ILE A 40 -10.76 1.05 13.87
N ARG A 41 -10.64 0.46 12.66
CA ARG A 41 -9.69 -0.61 12.26
C ARG A 41 -9.52 -0.65 10.73
N GLY A 42 -8.57 -1.45 10.21
CA GLY A 42 -8.44 -1.78 8.77
C GLY A 42 -7.19 -1.21 8.09
N ALA A 43 -7.10 -1.35 6.76
CA ALA A 43 -6.01 -0.82 5.94
C ALA A 43 -6.25 0.66 5.58
N ASP A 44 -5.19 1.48 5.55
CA ASP A 44 -5.26 2.88 5.13
C ASP A 44 -4.96 2.98 3.65
N PHE A 45 -5.80 3.71 2.92
CA PHE A 45 -5.47 4.12 1.56
C PHE A 45 -4.63 5.39 1.62
N VAL A 46 -3.43 5.33 1.03
CA VAL A 46 -2.47 6.42 1.11
C VAL A 46 -1.81 6.60 -0.26
N GLU A 47 -1.49 7.84 -0.61
CA GLU A 47 -0.78 8.12 -1.86
C GLU A 47 0.59 7.41 -1.90
N TYR A 48 0.94 6.86 -3.06
CA TYR A 48 2.19 6.09 -3.24
C TYR A 48 3.44 6.89 -2.85
N LYS A 49 3.48 8.20 -3.10
CA LYS A 49 4.62 9.07 -2.73
C LYS A 49 4.81 9.13 -1.22
N TYR A 50 3.70 9.27 -0.49
CA TYR A 50 3.73 9.30 0.97
C TYR A 50 4.09 7.93 1.53
N LEU A 51 3.51 6.85 0.98
CA LEU A 51 3.86 5.48 1.37
C LEU A 51 5.35 5.16 1.13
N SER A 52 5.89 5.56 -0.02
CA SER A 52 7.32 5.43 -0.34
C SER A 52 8.20 6.19 0.66
N LYS A 53 7.83 7.41 1.03
CA LYS A 53 8.52 8.19 2.08
C LYS A 53 8.44 7.49 3.43
N MET A 54 7.27 6.99 3.83
CA MET A 54 7.12 6.23 5.08
C MET A 54 8.01 5.00 5.13
N LEU A 55 8.07 4.21 4.05
CA LEU A 55 8.90 3.01 3.97
C LEU A 55 10.40 3.35 4.07
N LYS A 56 10.82 4.43 3.40
CA LYS A 56 12.20 4.93 3.47
C LYS A 56 12.56 5.43 4.86
N SER A 57 11.71 6.27 5.47
CA SER A 57 11.90 6.78 6.83
C SER A 57 11.95 5.66 7.87
N ALA A 58 11.15 4.61 7.70
CA ALA A 58 11.14 3.44 8.57
C ALA A 58 12.30 2.46 8.33
N LYS A 59 13.21 2.74 7.37
CA LYS A 59 14.27 1.82 6.92
C LYS A 59 13.74 0.44 6.47
N LYS A 60 12.48 0.40 6.01
CA LYS A 60 11.77 -0.81 5.54
C LYS A 60 11.61 -0.84 4.02
N ALA A 61 12.27 0.04 3.27
CA ALA A 61 12.29 -0.01 1.81
C ALA A 61 13.15 -1.18 1.33
N SER A 62 12.58 -2.04 0.48
CA SER A 62 13.29 -3.07 -0.26
C SER A 62 14.02 -2.46 -1.46
N LYS A 63 14.91 -3.25 -2.07
CA LYS A 63 15.60 -2.87 -3.31
C LYS A 63 14.69 -2.96 -4.53
N ILE A 64 13.72 -3.88 -4.49
CA ILE A 64 12.73 -4.08 -5.54
C ILE A 64 11.63 -3.01 -5.42
N CYS A 65 11.29 -2.40 -6.55
CA CYS A 65 10.29 -1.34 -6.69
C CYS A 65 9.27 -1.68 -7.79
N PHE A 66 8.03 -1.23 -7.63
CA PHE A 66 6.98 -1.29 -8.66
C PHE A 66 6.44 0.12 -8.90
N GLY A 67 6.52 0.64 -10.13
CA GLY A 67 6.09 1.99 -10.48
C GLY A 67 6.71 3.08 -9.57
N GLY A 68 7.94 2.88 -9.09
CA GLY A 68 8.62 3.78 -8.13
C GLY A 68 8.21 3.63 -6.66
N LEU A 69 7.33 2.69 -6.32
CA LEU A 69 7.01 2.31 -4.94
C LEU A 69 7.92 1.15 -4.49
N PRO A 70 8.82 1.36 -3.52
CA PRO A 70 9.64 0.28 -2.97
C PRO A 70 8.75 -0.74 -2.24
N LEU A 71 9.07 -2.02 -2.39
CA LEU A 71 8.44 -3.07 -1.60
C LEU A 71 8.85 -2.98 -0.12
N VAL A 72 8.10 -3.68 0.73
CA VAL A 72 8.49 -3.85 2.14
C VAL A 72 9.69 -4.81 2.20
N LYS A 73 10.75 -4.42 2.88
CA LYS A 73 11.96 -5.23 3.02
C LYS A 73 11.62 -6.62 3.57
N ASN A 74 12.20 -7.65 2.96
CA ASN A 74 11.94 -9.08 3.22
C ASN A 74 10.58 -9.59 2.76
N SER A 75 9.64 -8.75 2.30
CA SER A 75 8.38 -9.26 1.74
C SER A 75 8.57 -9.93 0.39
N GLU A 76 9.67 -9.64 -0.31
CA GLU A 76 10.06 -10.33 -1.55
C GLU A 76 10.20 -11.86 -1.37
N ARG A 77 10.47 -12.34 -0.15
CA ARG A 77 10.59 -13.77 0.16
C ARG A 77 9.26 -14.44 0.50
N LEU A 78 8.18 -13.68 0.70
CA LEU A 78 6.88 -14.16 1.18
C LEU A 78 5.92 -14.56 0.05
N HIS A 79 6.41 -14.64 -1.19
CA HIS A 79 5.63 -14.75 -2.43
C HIS A 79 4.77 -13.50 -2.72
N ILE A 80 4.67 -13.14 -3.99
CA ILE A 80 3.88 -11.99 -4.46
C ILE A 80 2.79 -12.54 -5.38
N LEU A 81 1.53 -12.25 -5.04
CA LEU A 81 0.39 -12.55 -5.90
C LEU A 81 0.07 -11.35 -6.77
N ILE A 82 0.08 -11.55 -8.09
CA ILE A 82 -0.27 -10.54 -9.08
C ILE A 82 -1.60 -10.95 -9.69
N THR A 83 -2.65 -10.17 -9.45
CA THR A 83 -4.01 -10.45 -9.93
C THR A 83 -4.57 -9.28 -10.74
N GLY A 84 -5.47 -9.59 -11.67
CA GLY A 84 -6.11 -8.64 -12.59
C GLY A 84 -6.69 -9.36 -13.80
N THR A 85 -7.55 -8.72 -14.59
CA THR A 85 -8.06 -9.27 -15.85
C THR A 85 -7.02 -9.17 -16.98
N THR A 86 -7.29 -9.71 -18.16
CA THR A 86 -6.43 -9.51 -19.34
C THR A 86 -6.36 -8.02 -19.68
N GLY A 87 -5.19 -7.53 -20.08
CA GLY A 87 -4.98 -6.11 -20.38
C GLY A 87 -4.73 -5.17 -19.18
N THR A 88 -4.81 -5.63 -17.93
CA THR A 88 -4.57 -4.77 -16.74
C THR A 88 -3.08 -4.51 -16.42
N GLY A 89 -2.17 -4.90 -17.31
CA GLY A 89 -0.73 -4.62 -17.14
C GLY A 89 0.05 -5.59 -16.27
N LYS A 90 -0.45 -6.82 -16.01
CA LYS A 90 0.31 -7.86 -15.29
C LYS A 90 1.68 -8.11 -15.94
N THR A 91 1.72 -8.28 -17.26
CA THR A 91 2.95 -8.46 -18.04
C THR A 91 3.86 -7.23 -17.95
N ASN A 92 3.31 -6.02 -17.97
CA ASN A 92 4.09 -4.79 -17.82
C ASN A 92 4.78 -4.72 -16.44
N MET A 93 4.09 -5.15 -15.40
CA MET A 93 4.69 -5.23 -14.06
C MET A 93 5.82 -6.26 -13.98
N LEU A 94 5.69 -7.39 -14.70
CA LEU A 94 6.79 -8.37 -14.81
C LEU A 94 7.98 -7.79 -15.57
N ASN A 95 7.74 -7.07 -16.66
CA ASN A 95 8.79 -6.39 -17.43
C ASN A 95 9.52 -5.30 -16.61
N GLU A 96 8.87 -4.73 -15.60
CA GLU A 96 9.54 -3.83 -14.64
C GLU A 96 10.36 -4.59 -13.58
N LEU A 97 9.89 -5.77 -13.16
CA LEU A 97 10.50 -6.57 -12.10
C LEU A 97 11.76 -7.32 -12.55
N LEU A 98 11.71 -7.95 -13.73
CA LEU A 98 12.79 -8.81 -14.23
C LEU A 98 14.15 -8.10 -14.37
N PRO A 99 14.23 -6.85 -14.90
CA PRO A 99 15.48 -6.10 -14.95
C PRO A 99 16.05 -5.82 -13.56
N GLN A 100 15.21 -5.60 -12.55
CA GLN A 100 15.67 -5.35 -11.18
C GLN A 100 16.29 -6.60 -10.56
N ILE A 101 15.68 -7.77 -10.77
CA ILE A 101 16.23 -9.07 -10.35
C ILE A 101 17.61 -9.28 -11.01
N ARG A 102 17.73 -8.98 -12.31
CA ARG A 102 19.00 -9.07 -13.05
C ARG A 102 20.06 -8.10 -12.51
N LEU A 103 19.68 -6.87 -12.23
CA LEU A 103 20.57 -5.85 -11.65
C LEU A 103 21.08 -6.26 -10.26
N HIS A 104 20.24 -6.93 -9.47
CA HIS A 104 20.62 -7.47 -8.17
C HIS A 104 21.39 -8.79 -8.24
N LYS A 105 21.58 -9.37 -9.43
CA LYS A 105 22.18 -10.69 -9.66
C LYS A 105 21.42 -11.82 -8.95
N ASP A 106 20.13 -11.60 -8.72
CA ASP A 106 19.24 -12.60 -8.17
C ASP A 106 18.83 -13.60 -9.27
N ARG A 107 18.55 -14.84 -8.89
CA ARG A 107 18.12 -15.89 -9.81
C ARG A 107 16.59 -15.94 -9.83
N ALA A 108 16.01 -15.92 -11.03
CA ALA A 108 14.58 -16.14 -11.24
C ALA A 108 14.36 -17.34 -12.16
N ILE A 109 13.24 -18.04 -11.95
CA ILE A 109 12.71 -19.05 -12.86
C ILE A 109 11.36 -18.51 -13.32
N ILE A 110 11.19 -18.40 -14.63
CA ILE A 110 9.97 -17.89 -15.23
C ILE A 110 9.30 -19.07 -15.92
N VAL A 111 8.02 -19.27 -15.60
CA VAL A 111 7.15 -20.20 -16.29
C VAL A 111 6.10 -19.35 -16.99
N ASP A 112 6.30 -19.10 -18.28
CA ASP A 112 5.35 -18.38 -19.12
C ASP A 112 4.71 -19.34 -20.12
N THR A 113 3.38 -19.40 -20.11
CA THR A 113 2.59 -20.19 -21.06
C THR A 113 2.18 -19.38 -22.29
N THR A 114 2.34 -18.06 -22.27
CA THR A 114 1.85 -17.14 -23.31
C THR A 114 2.97 -16.67 -24.24
N GLU A 115 4.19 -17.20 -24.07
CA GLU A 115 5.39 -16.91 -24.88
C GLU A 115 5.81 -15.43 -24.97
N LEU A 116 5.13 -14.52 -24.28
CA LEU A 116 5.30 -13.07 -24.45
C LEU A 116 6.48 -12.52 -23.63
N LEU A 117 6.89 -13.21 -22.57
CA LEU A 117 8.02 -12.84 -21.71
C LEU A 117 9.35 -13.47 -22.17
N LEU A 118 9.35 -14.22 -23.29
CA LEU A 118 10.47 -15.07 -23.70
C LEU A 118 11.68 -14.32 -24.28
N ILE A 119 11.54 -13.04 -24.62
CA ILE A 119 12.52 -12.36 -25.48
C ILE A 119 13.81 -11.97 -24.71
N ASP A 120 13.77 -11.88 -23.37
CA ASP A 120 14.87 -11.30 -22.59
C ASP A 120 15.50 -12.19 -21.50
N PHE A 121 15.00 -13.43 -21.28
CA PHE A 121 15.41 -14.27 -20.16
C PHE A 121 15.92 -15.65 -20.60
N LEU A 122 16.92 -16.20 -19.89
CA LEU A 122 17.45 -17.55 -20.17
C LEU A 122 16.35 -18.59 -19.85
N ILE A 123 15.63 -19.02 -20.88
CA ILE A 123 14.56 -20.00 -20.77
C ILE A 123 15.17 -21.39 -20.66
N LEU A 124 14.92 -22.05 -19.52
CA LEU A 124 15.12 -23.48 -19.40
C LEU A 124 13.87 -24.18 -19.92
N ASN A 125 14.06 -25.03 -20.94
CA ASN A 125 13.02 -25.91 -21.47
C ASN A 125 12.38 -26.75 -20.33
N VAL A 126 11.13 -27.20 -20.48
CA VAL A 126 10.32 -27.83 -19.40
C VAL A 126 11.07 -28.99 -18.70
N ILE A 127 11.83 -29.77 -19.46
CA ILE A 127 12.68 -30.87 -18.94
C ILE A 127 13.82 -30.34 -18.05
N SER A 128 14.44 -29.22 -18.45
CA SER A 128 15.53 -28.60 -17.70
C SER A 128 15.01 -27.83 -16.47
N CYS A 129 13.78 -27.31 -16.53
CA CYS A 129 13.08 -26.73 -15.38
C CYS A 129 12.80 -27.77 -14.29
N LEU A 130 12.39 -28.99 -14.66
CA LEU A 130 12.15 -30.09 -13.71
C LEU A 130 13.44 -30.53 -12.99
N ILE A 131 14.57 -30.57 -13.72
CA ILE A 131 15.89 -30.91 -13.17
C ILE A 131 16.39 -29.80 -12.24
N LEU A 132 16.19 -28.53 -12.60
CA LEU A 132 16.57 -27.38 -11.79
C LEU A 132 15.72 -27.26 -10.51
N LEU A 133 14.40 -27.50 -10.60
CA LEU A 133 13.50 -27.57 -9.45
C LEU A 133 13.93 -28.65 -8.46
N LYS A 134 14.29 -29.84 -8.95
CA LYS A 134 14.82 -30.94 -8.12
C LYS A 134 16.14 -30.56 -7.45
N LYS A 135 17.00 -29.81 -8.15
CA LYS A 135 18.29 -29.35 -7.62
C LYS A 135 18.17 -28.20 -6.61
N ILE A 136 17.14 -27.36 -6.73
CA ILE A 136 16.89 -26.24 -5.81
C ILE A 136 16.21 -26.72 -4.51
N VAL A 137 15.25 -27.65 -4.60
CA VAL A 137 14.64 -28.29 -3.43
C VAL A 137 15.70 -29.02 -2.58
N SER A 138 16.72 -29.60 -3.22
CA SER A 138 17.82 -30.29 -2.53
C SER A 138 18.87 -29.36 -1.88
N ASN A 139 18.96 -28.09 -2.25
CA ASN A 139 20.05 -27.18 -1.82
C ASN A 139 19.59 -26.01 -0.92
N GLY A 140 18.37 -26.06 -0.38
CA GLY A 140 17.93 -25.12 0.67
C GLY A 140 18.06 -23.63 0.32
N CYS A 141 17.87 -23.25 -0.94
CA CYS A 141 18.00 -21.84 -1.37
C CYS A 141 16.81 -20.99 -0.89
N LEU A 142 17.00 -20.33 0.25
CA LEU A 142 16.08 -19.42 0.98
C LEU A 142 15.64 -18.13 0.25
N GLY A 143 15.85 -18.01 -1.06
CA GLY A 143 15.66 -16.77 -1.81
C GLY A 143 14.93 -16.93 -3.15
N MET A 144 14.08 -17.96 -3.28
CA MET A 144 13.39 -18.20 -4.54
C MET A 144 12.06 -17.43 -4.59
N ILE A 145 12.03 -16.35 -5.37
CA ILE A 145 10.80 -15.67 -5.77
C ILE A 145 10.08 -16.60 -6.75
N VAL A 146 9.27 -17.53 -6.23
CA VAL A 146 8.36 -18.33 -7.06
C VAL A 146 7.17 -17.45 -7.39
N LEU A 147 7.16 -16.89 -8.61
CA LEU A 147 5.98 -16.28 -9.19
C LEU A 147 5.02 -17.40 -9.60
N LYS A 148 4.13 -17.76 -8.70
CA LYS A 148 3.05 -18.71 -9.00
C LYS A 148 1.97 -17.96 -9.75
N GLN A 149 2.09 -17.91 -11.08
CA GLN A 149 1.01 -17.49 -11.94
C GLN A 149 -0.09 -18.56 -11.87
N LEU A 150 -1.07 -18.36 -10.99
CA LEU A 150 -2.29 -19.15 -11.01
C LEU A 150 -3.09 -18.66 -12.23
N ILE A 151 -3.00 -19.41 -13.31
CA ILE A 151 -3.97 -19.37 -14.40
C ILE A 151 -5.33 -19.72 -13.79
N PHE A 152 -6.11 -18.69 -13.49
CA PHE A 152 -7.56 -18.78 -13.41
C PHE A 152 -8.08 -17.95 -14.58
N MET A 153 -8.30 -18.63 -15.71
CA MET A 153 -9.31 -18.23 -16.68
C MET A 153 -10.51 -19.15 -16.42
N ILE A 154 -11.51 -18.61 -15.73
CA ILE A 154 -12.91 -18.79 -16.11
C ILE A 154 -13.39 -17.39 -16.51
#